data_AF-A0ABD0NZ99-F1
#
_entry.id   AF-A0ABD0NZ99-F1
#
_cell.length_a   1.000
_cell.length_b   1.000
_cell.length_c   1.000
_cell.angle_alpha   90.00
_cell.angle_beta   90.00
_cell.angle_gamma   90.00
#
_symmetry.space_group_name_H-M   'P 1'
#
loop_
_entity.id
_entity.type
_entity.pdbx_description
1 polymer ?
#
loop_
_entity_poly.entity_id
_entity_poly.type
_entity_poly.pdbx_seq_one_letter_code
_entity_poly.pdbx_strand_id
1 'polypeptide(L)' 'MSNAEDCCQRSGVQMPTPPPSGYNAWDTLPSPRTPRTTRSSVTSPDEISLSPTDGLAL' A
#
# COMPACT_ATOMS: atom_id res chain seq x y z
N MET A 1 21.22 10.24 16.67
CA MET A 1 19.81 9.81 16.67
C MET A 1 19.41 9.62 18.11
N SER A 2 18.44 10.38 18.63
CA SER A 2 17.87 10.12 19.97
C SER A 2 17.13 8.78 19.96
N ASN A 3 17.18 8.05 21.07
CA ASN A 3 16.38 6.84 21.23
C ASN A 3 14.86 7.19 21.29
N ALA A 4 14.01 6.19 21.08
CA ALA A 4 12.56 6.40 21.04
C ALA A 4 12.00 6.95 22.38
N GLU A 5 12.60 6.54 23.50
CA GLU A 5 12.20 6.95 24.85
C GLU A 5 12.44 8.45 25.08
N ASP A 6 13.62 8.96 24.70
CA ASP A 6 14.01 10.37 24.76
C ASP A 6 13.06 11.24 23.91
N CYS A 7 12.68 10.75 22.73
CA CYS A 7 11.73 11.45 21.86
C CYS A 7 10.33 11.56 22.50
N CYS A 8 9.84 10.47 23.08
CA CYS A 8 8.54 10.43 23.74
C CYS A 8 8.53 11.34 24.98
N GLN A 9 9.57 11.26 25.81
CA GLN A 9 9.72 12.09 27.01
C GLN A 9 9.73 13.59 26.68
N ARG A 10 10.43 13.99 25.61
CA ARG A 10 10.52 15.40 25.19
C ARG A 10 9.22 15.94 24.58
N SER A 11 8.44 15.09 23.92
CA SER A 11 7.15 15.51 23.34
C SER A 11 5.98 15.46 24.33
N GLY A 12 6.16 14.80 25.48
CA GLY A 12 5.08 14.53 26.43
C GLY A 12 4.10 13.47 25.94
N VAL A 13 4.39 12.81 24.81
CA VAL A 13 3.61 11.69 24.29
C VAL A 13 4.04 10.42 25.01
N GLN A 14 3.08 9.71 25.60
CA GLN A 14 3.33 8.38 26.16
C GLN A 14 3.60 7.39 25.02
N MET A 15 4.61 6.52 25.18
CA MET A 15 4.78 5.41 24.25
C MET A 15 3.52 4.52 24.25
N PRO A 16 3.02 4.15 23.06
CA PRO A 16 1.94 3.18 22.97
C PRO A 16 2.44 1.81 23.41
N THR A 17 1.53 1.02 23.97
CA THR A 17 1.81 -0.37 24.31
C THR A 17 2.13 -1.14 23.02
N PRO A 18 3.25 -1.89 22.95
CA PRO A 18 3.55 -2.69 21.78
C PRO A 18 2.45 -3.73 21.54
N PRO A 19 2.18 -4.10 20.27
CA PRO A 19 1.23 -5.16 19.98
C PRO A 19 1.69 -6.50 20.58
N PRO A 20 0.76 -7.41 20.90
CA PRO A 20 1.12 -8.74 21.39
C PRO A 20 1.97 -9.49 20.36
N SER A 21 2.84 -10.38 20.86
CA SER A 21 3.69 -11.21 19.98
C SER A 21 2.82 -12.06 19.05
N GLY A 22 3.16 -12.07 17.76
CA GLY A 22 2.41 -12.78 16.73
C GLY A 22 1.20 -12.02 16.18
N TYR A 23 0.95 -10.78 16.61
CA TYR A 23 -0.12 -9.96 16.04
C TYR A 23 0.22 -9.47 14.63
N ASN A 24 -0.64 -9.78 13.65
CA ASN A 24 -0.55 -9.30 12.28
C ASN A 24 -1.64 -8.24 12.01
N ALA A 25 -1.21 -7.06 11.55
CA ALA A 25 -2.16 -5.99 11.22
C ALA A 25 -3.14 -6.39 10.09
N TRP A 26 -2.70 -7.27 9.19
CA TRP A 26 -3.46 -7.71 8.03
C TRP A 26 -4.72 -8.53 8.38
N ASP A 27 -4.72 -9.26 9.50
CA ASP A 27 -5.90 -10.05 9.91
C ASP A 27 -7.05 -9.18 10.42
N THR A 28 -6.76 -7.95 10.85
CA THR A 28 -7.80 -7.00 11.26
C THR A 28 -8.40 -6.21 10.11
N LEU A 29 -7.82 -6.32 8.91
CA LEU A 29 -8.39 -5.67 7.76
C LEU A 29 -9.70 -6.39 7.40
N PRO A 30 -10.76 -5.63 7.05
CA PRO A 30 -11.96 -6.25 6.55
C PRO A 30 -11.60 -7.07 5.32
N SER A 31 -12.21 -8.26 5.17
CA SER A 31 -12.04 -9.06 3.96
C SER A 31 -12.20 -8.15 2.74
N PRO A 32 -11.37 -8.31 1.68
CA PRO A 32 -11.55 -7.56 0.45
C PRO A 32 -13.02 -7.68 0.09
N ARG A 33 -13.77 -6.57 0.15
CA ARG A 33 -15.16 -6.57 -0.29
C ARG A 33 -15.10 -7.17 -1.68
N THR A 34 -15.74 -8.34 -1.86
CA THR A 34 -15.77 -9.05 -3.14
C THR A 34 -15.85 -8.00 -4.23
N PRO A 35 -14.84 -7.87 -5.11
CA PRO A 35 -14.94 -6.92 -6.20
C PRO A 35 -16.23 -7.29 -6.90
N ARG A 36 -17.19 -6.36 -6.90
CA ARG A 36 -18.46 -6.55 -7.59
C ARG A 36 -18.08 -7.01 -8.98
N THR A 37 -18.41 -8.27 -9.32
CA THR A 37 -18.13 -8.86 -10.62
C THR A 37 -18.90 -8.06 -11.67
N THR A 38 -18.33 -6.95 -12.10
CA THR A 38 -18.64 -6.37 -13.39
C THR A 38 -17.45 -6.75 -14.24
N ARG A 39 -17.54 -7.96 -14.78
CA ARG A 39 -16.81 -8.49 -15.94
C ARG A 39 -15.39 -7.93 -16.05
N SER A 40 -14.42 -8.68 -15.53
CA SER A 40 -13.04 -8.62 -15.98
C SER A 40 -13.02 -8.69 -17.51
N SER A 41 -12.98 -7.54 -18.18
CA SER A 41 -12.42 -7.46 -19.51
C SER A 41 -10.92 -7.63 -19.28
N VAL A 42 -10.48 -8.88 -19.32
CA VAL A 42 -9.08 -9.20 -19.63
C VAL A 42 -8.78 -8.47 -20.93
N THR A 43 -8.13 -7.32 -20.86
CA THR A 43 -7.34 -6.84 -21.98
C THR A 43 -6.16 -7.80 -22.04
N SER A 44 -6.16 -8.66 -23.06
CA SER A 44 -5.09 -9.64 -23.32
C SER A 44 -3.72 -8.96 -23.18
N PRO A 45 -2.70 -9.65 -22.63
CA PRO A 45 -1.38 -9.08 -22.37
C PRO A 45 -0.56 -8.70 -23.63
N ASP A 46 -1.18 -8.65 -24.81
CA ASP A 46 -0.54 -8.30 -26.08
C ASP A 46 -0.68 -6.82 -26.48
N GLU A 47 -1.47 -6.02 -25.74
CA GLU A 47 -1.69 -4.58 -26.06
C GLU A 47 -0.64 -3.64 -25.43
N ILE A 48 0.48 -4.17 -24.91
CA ILE A 48 1.63 -3.34 -24.48
C ILE A 48 2.74 -3.54 -25.51
N SER A 49 2.43 -3.28 -26.78
CA SER A 49 3.45 -3.08 -27.80
C SER A 49 3.83 -1.60 -27.79
N LEU A 50 4.78 -1.25 -26.91
CA LEU A 50 5.45 0.05 -26.94
C LEU A 50 6.30 0.11 -28.21
N SER A 51 5.71 0.50 -29.35
CA SER A 51 6.47 0.88 -30.54
C SER A 51 7.02 2.29 -30.33
N PRO A 52 8.35 2.48 -30.26
CA PRO A 52 8.95 3.80 -30.13
C PRO A 52 9.30 4.29 -31.54
N THR A 53 8.49 5.15 -32.17
CA THR A 53 8.95 6.16 -33.16
C THR A 53 7.78 6.93 -33.79
N ASP A 54 8.13 8.14 -34.22
CA ASP A 54 7.40 9.13 -35.02
C ASP A 54 6.36 9.96 -34.27
N GLY A 55 6.59 11.23 -33.91
CA GLY A 55 7.32 12.25 -34.67
C GLY A 55 6.45 12.71 -35.85
N LEU A 56 6.12 14.01 -35.87
CA LEU A 56 5.28 14.74 -36.84
C LEU A 56 3.79 14.89 -36.46
N ALA A 57 3.49 16.00 -35.78
CA ALA A 57 2.26 16.74 -36.02
C ALA A 57 2.59 18.24 -36.01
N LEU A 58 2.64 18.78 -37.24
CA LEU A 58 2.25 20.12 -37.70
C LEU A 58 2.28 21.29 -36.70
#